data_AF-V4KKI8-F1
#
_entry.id   AF-V4KKI8-F1
#
_cell.length_a   1.000
_cell.length_b   1.000
_cell.length_c   1.000
_cell.angle_alpha   90.00
_cell.angle_beta   90.00
_cell.angle_gamma   90.00
#
_symmetry.space_group_name_H-M   'P 1'
#
loop_
_entity.id
_entity.type
_entity.pdbx_description
1 polymer ?
#
loop_
_entity_poly.entity_id
_entity_poly.type
_entity_poly.pdbx_seq_one_letter_code
_entity_poly.pdbx_strand_id
1 'polypeptide(L)'
;MRHSITVTKRKRSLISETSVNIYKKSNNHESIPRPLGARTLKSHPSSRRSKSSRRRRRISKEKISSSSEREWVFSASNFRNLKDKVVLVSYNLLGVDNASNHMDLYFNVPPRHLEWSRRKHLICKEIGGYNASILCLQEVDRFDELDGLLKNRGFQGVHKIRTGEASDGCSIFWKEKLFKLLHHEEIEFDRFGLRNNVAQLCVLEMNCEDPKSKLCTQSSKQTSTSSRRLVVGNIHVLFNPKRGDIKLGQVRLFLERAYKLSQEWGNIPVAIAGDLNSTPKSPIYDFVTSADLDTQLHDRRHISGQSELDTKERLFRNHYAFSAAYASRINEWSQEELQLATGGQATTHVQHQLKLNSAYTGVPGTHRTRDQRGEPLATTYHSRFLGTVDYIWHTKELVPVRVLETLPTDVLERTGGLPTEKWGSDHLAIACELGFVSER
;
A
#
# COMPACT_ATOMS: atom_id res chain seq x y z
N MET A 1 13.65 34.21 41.34
CA MET A 1 13.27 33.11 42.24
C MET A 1 13.05 31.87 41.37
N ARG A 2 13.91 30.85 41.53
CA ARG A 2 13.83 29.57 40.83
C ARG A 2 13.08 28.58 41.72
N HIS A 3 12.06 27.90 41.20
CA HIS A 3 11.43 26.78 41.89
C HIS A 3 11.61 25.52 41.05
N SER A 4 12.57 24.71 41.48
CA SER A 4 12.82 23.36 41.01
C SER A 4 11.93 22.39 41.79
N ILE A 5 11.13 21.58 41.09
CA ILE A 5 10.35 20.50 41.70
C ILE A 5 11.07 19.18 41.42
N THR A 6 11.58 18.58 42.49
CA THR A 6 12.20 17.25 42.51
C THR A 6 11.11 16.21 42.76
N VAL A 7 10.91 15.26 41.85
CA VAL A 7 10.04 14.09 42.08
C VAL A 7 10.90 12.84 42.23
N THR A 8 10.77 12.21 43.39
CA THR A 8 11.50 11.03 43.85
C THR A 8 10.91 9.73 43.30
N LYS A 9 11.79 8.86 42.77
CA LYS A 9 11.50 7.48 42.37
C LYS A 9 11.12 6.62 43.58
N ARG A 10 9.94 5.99 43.57
CA ARG A 10 9.58 4.90 44.49
C ARG A 10 9.75 3.54 43.80
N LYS A 11 10.74 2.78 44.27
CA LYS A 11 10.83 1.31 44.13
C LYS A 11 9.64 0.68 44.86
N ARG A 12 9.01 -0.33 44.26
CA ARG A 12 8.20 -1.32 45.00
C ARG A 12 8.62 -2.73 44.60
N SER A 13 8.90 -3.50 45.64
CA SER A 13 9.42 -4.86 45.68
C SER A 13 8.31 -5.90 45.51
N LEU A 14 8.74 -7.07 45.00
CA LEU A 14 8.05 -8.34 44.96
C LEU A 14 7.61 -8.82 46.36
N ILE A 15 6.37 -9.32 46.46
CA ILE A 15 5.98 -10.32 47.46
C ILE A 15 5.08 -11.34 46.76
N SER A 16 5.47 -12.60 46.92
CA SER A 16 4.78 -13.83 46.57
C SER A 16 3.57 -14.08 47.46
N GLU A 17 2.47 -14.60 46.93
CA GLU A 17 1.63 -15.53 47.69
C GLU A 17 0.82 -16.44 46.77
N THR A 18 0.96 -17.72 47.06
CA THR A 18 0.35 -18.91 46.46
C THR A 18 -1.14 -19.00 46.77
N SER A 19 -1.96 -19.25 45.75
CA SER A 19 -3.35 -19.67 45.93
C SER A 19 -3.60 -20.96 45.15
N VAL A 20 -3.79 -22.03 45.92
CA VAL A 20 -4.11 -23.39 45.49
C VAL A 20 -5.56 -23.41 44.99
N ASN A 21 -5.79 -23.78 43.73
CA ASN A 21 -7.13 -24.07 43.21
C ASN A 21 -7.22 -25.56 42.82
N ILE A 22 -8.05 -26.26 43.58
CA ILE A 22 -8.42 -27.67 43.42
C ILE A 22 -9.55 -27.75 42.40
N TYR A 23 -9.30 -28.37 41.24
CA TYR A 23 -10.37 -28.91 40.40
C TYR A 23 -10.03 -30.36 40.04
N LYS A 24 -10.82 -31.27 40.60
CA LYS A 24 -10.78 -32.72 40.39
C LYS A 24 -11.21 -33.05 38.95
N LYS A 25 -10.37 -33.82 38.25
CA LYS A 25 -10.74 -34.61 37.06
C LYS A 25 -11.37 -35.91 37.52
N SER A 26 -12.54 -36.25 37.00
CA SER A 26 -13.09 -37.61 37.02
C SER A 26 -13.02 -38.20 35.61
N ASN A 27 -12.14 -39.18 35.44
CA ASN A 27 -12.15 -40.15 34.35
C ASN A 27 -13.08 -41.30 34.78
N ASN A 28 -14.03 -41.70 33.94
CA ASN A 28 -14.59 -43.04 33.97
C ASN A 28 -14.70 -43.56 32.54
N HIS A 29 -13.94 -44.62 32.27
CA HIS A 29 -14.11 -45.55 31.17
C HIS A 29 -15.28 -46.47 31.51
N GLU A 30 -16.19 -46.70 30.57
CA GLU A 30 -16.94 -47.96 30.53
C GLU A 30 -17.48 -48.25 29.12
N SER A 31 -17.68 -49.54 28.88
CA SER A 31 -17.55 -50.27 27.62
C SER A 31 -18.86 -50.53 26.85
N ILE A 32 -18.68 -50.85 25.57
CA ILE A 32 -19.64 -51.17 24.50
C ILE A 32 -20.55 -52.40 24.83
N PRO A 33 -21.75 -52.49 24.23
CA PRO A 33 -22.03 -53.63 23.34
C PRO A 33 -22.67 -53.25 21.98
N ARG A 34 -22.31 -54.03 20.94
CA ARG A 34 -22.92 -54.06 19.59
C ARG A 34 -24.28 -54.78 19.59
N PRO A 35 -25.03 -54.69 18.48
CA PRO A 35 -25.53 -55.92 17.85
C PRO A 35 -25.19 -56.06 16.36
N LEU A 36 -25.12 -57.33 15.95
CA LEU A 36 -24.84 -57.92 14.63
C LEU A 36 -26.13 -58.21 13.83
N GLY A 37 -26.00 -58.34 12.51
CA GLY A 37 -26.91 -59.11 11.63
C GLY A 37 -27.34 -58.34 10.36
N ALA A 38 -26.57 -58.31 9.26
CA ALA A 38 -26.42 -59.33 8.20
C ALA A 38 -27.68 -59.56 7.33
N ARG A 39 -27.61 -59.17 6.03
CA ARG A 39 -28.06 -60.00 4.89
C ARG A 39 -27.63 -59.43 3.53
N THR A 40 -26.94 -60.29 2.78
CA THR A 40 -26.51 -60.19 1.37
C THR A 40 -27.62 -60.71 0.44
N LEU A 41 -27.76 -60.12 -0.76
CA LEU A 41 -28.37 -60.76 -1.93
C LEU A 41 -27.69 -60.26 -3.23
N LYS A 42 -27.33 -61.21 -4.10
CA LYS A 42 -26.70 -61.03 -5.42
C LYS A 42 -27.73 -61.18 -6.56
N SER A 43 -27.53 -60.43 -7.65
CA SER A 43 -27.74 -60.72 -9.11
C SER A 43 -29.15 -61.11 -9.62
N HIS A 44 -29.73 -60.65 -10.76
CA HIS A 44 -29.26 -60.59 -12.17
C HIS A 44 -30.37 -59.89 -13.07
N PRO A 45 -30.39 -59.86 -14.44
CA PRO A 45 -30.05 -58.70 -15.30
C PRO A 45 -31.15 -58.25 -16.33
N SER A 46 -30.76 -57.38 -17.27
CA SER A 46 -31.45 -56.88 -18.51
C SER A 46 -32.31 -55.62 -18.33
N SER A 47 -32.16 -54.54 -19.12
CA SER A 47 -32.33 -54.48 -20.57
C SER A 47 -31.41 -53.47 -21.27
N ARG A 48 -30.93 -53.86 -22.47
CA ARG A 48 -30.25 -53.02 -23.46
C ARG A 48 -31.12 -51.85 -23.94
N ARG A 49 -30.56 -50.64 -24.05
CA ARG A 49 -30.91 -49.70 -25.14
C ARG A 49 -29.78 -48.70 -25.44
N SER A 50 -29.36 -48.79 -26.71
CA SER A 50 -28.74 -47.80 -27.61
C SER A 50 -27.60 -46.89 -27.11
N LYS A 51 -26.41 -47.20 -27.64
CA LYS A 51 -25.33 -46.25 -27.92
C LYS A 51 -25.80 -45.19 -28.92
N SER A 52 -25.84 -43.92 -28.53
CA SER A 52 -25.40 -42.76 -29.33
C SER A 52 -25.86 -41.46 -28.68
N SER A 53 -24.97 -40.46 -28.60
CA SER A 53 -25.25 -39.01 -28.40
C SER A 53 -24.79 -38.31 -27.11
N ARG A 54 -23.98 -38.90 -26.23
CA ARG A 54 -23.22 -38.10 -25.24
C ARG A 54 -21.85 -37.74 -25.77
N ARG A 55 -21.83 -36.88 -26.80
CA ARG A 55 -20.66 -36.08 -27.18
C ARG A 55 -20.37 -35.19 -25.96
N ARG A 56 -19.49 -35.67 -25.07
CA ARG A 56 -18.94 -34.89 -23.97
C ARG A 56 -18.38 -33.61 -24.58
N ARG A 57 -19.10 -32.50 -24.43
CA ARG A 57 -18.53 -31.16 -24.43
C ARG A 57 -17.51 -31.17 -23.30
N ARG A 58 -16.28 -31.52 -23.65
CA ARG A 58 -15.10 -31.26 -22.85
C ARG A 58 -14.96 -29.75 -22.92
N ILE A 59 -15.74 -29.05 -22.08
CA ILE A 59 -15.43 -27.68 -21.71
C ILE A 59 -13.99 -27.79 -21.22
N SER A 60 -13.07 -27.18 -21.96
CA SER A 60 -11.74 -26.92 -21.49
C SER A 60 -11.91 -26.23 -20.15
N LYS A 61 -11.74 -26.99 -19.06
CA LYS A 61 -11.28 -26.42 -17.81
C LYS A 61 -9.97 -25.77 -18.19
N GLU A 62 -10.02 -24.48 -18.50
CA GLU A 62 -8.85 -23.63 -18.39
C GLU A 62 -8.20 -24.04 -17.08
N LYS A 63 -6.96 -24.55 -17.19
CA LYS A 63 -6.13 -24.69 -16.01
C LYS A 63 -6.05 -23.27 -15.46
N ILE A 64 -6.87 -22.98 -14.44
CA ILE A 64 -6.65 -21.83 -13.57
C ILE A 64 -5.24 -22.07 -13.06
N SER A 65 -4.29 -21.36 -13.64
CA SER A 65 -2.91 -21.36 -13.18
C SER A 65 -3.00 -20.98 -11.71
N SER A 66 -2.72 -21.95 -10.83
CA SER A 66 -2.61 -21.76 -9.40
C SER A 66 -1.34 -20.97 -9.04
N SER A 67 -0.75 -20.27 -10.01
CA SER A 67 0.41 -19.43 -9.81
C SER A 67 0.05 -18.40 -8.75
N SER A 68 0.62 -18.58 -7.56
CA SER A 68 0.64 -17.55 -6.52
C SER A 68 1.72 -16.50 -6.79
N GLU A 69 2.38 -16.59 -7.96
CA GLU A 69 3.44 -15.67 -8.35
C GLU A 69 2.83 -14.48 -9.08
N ARG A 70 3.37 -13.31 -8.77
CA ARG A 70 2.92 -12.04 -9.35
C ARG A 70 3.68 -11.80 -10.65
N GLU A 71 3.00 -11.34 -11.67
CA GLU A 71 3.56 -11.18 -13.01
C GLU A 71 3.67 -9.70 -13.39
N TRP A 72 4.70 -9.39 -14.19
CA TRP A 72 4.85 -8.08 -14.81
C TRP A 72 4.00 -8.01 -16.07
N VAL A 73 3.11 -7.02 -16.15
CA VAL A 73 2.28 -6.76 -17.32
C VAL A 73 2.74 -5.48 -18.00
N PHE A 74 2.94 -5.56 -19.32
CA PHE A 74 3.44 -4.45 -20.13
C PHE A 74 2.31 -3.54 -20.58
N SER A 75 2.62 -2.25 -20.68
CA SER A 75 1.75 -1.28 -21.35
C SER A 75 1.42 -1.72 -22.78
N ALA A 76 0.21 -1.41 -23.24
CA ALA A 76 -0.22 -1.67 -24.61
C ALA A 76 0.61 -0.90 -25.64
N SER A 77 1.07 0.30 -25.24
CA SER A 77 1.97 1.12 -26.04
C SER A 77 3.39 0.56 -26.01
N ASN A 78 4.09 0.57 -27.15
CA ASN A 78 5.44 0.02 -27.26
C ASN A 78 6.51 0.97 -26.69
N PHE A 79 6.57 1.09 -25.37
CA PHE A 79 7.57 1.87 -24.63
C PHE A 79 8.80 1.05 -24.19
N ARG A 80 8.89 -0.21 -24.62
CA ARG A 80 9.95 -1.14 -24.20
C ARG A 80 11.35 -0.66 -24.59
N ASN A 81 11.44 0.07 -25.70
CA ASN A 81 12.67 0.58 -26.29
C ASN A 81 13.13 1.92 -25.71
N LEU A 82 12.40 2.50 -24.75
CA LEU A 82 12.88 3.68 -24.03
C LEU A 82 14.19 3.34 -23.33
N LYS A 83 15.21 4.18 -23.56
CA LYS A 83 16.56 3.98 -23.05
C LYS A 83 16.63 4.20 -21.54
N ASP A 84 16.13 5.36 -21.10
CA ASP A 84 16.17 5.78 -19.71
C ASP A 84 14.89 5.29 -19.02
N LYS A 85 15.05 4.36 -18.08
CA LYS A 85 13.93 3.73 -17.34
C LYS A 85 14.29 3.58 -15.88
N VAL A 86 13.28 3.61 -15.03
CA VAL A 86 13.39 3.46 -13.57
C VAL A 86 12.34 2.48 -13.07
N VAL A 87 12.75 1.51 -12.26
CA VAL A 87 11.81 0.62 -11.56
C VAL A 87 11.56 1.19 -10.17
N LEU A 88 10.36 1.73 -9.95
CA LEU A 88 9.90 2.27 -8.68
C LEU A 88 8.99 1.24 -7.99
N VAL A 89 9.26 0.98 -6.71
CA VAL A 89 8.44 0.09 -5.86
C VAL A 89 7.93 0.87 -4.67
N SER A 90 6.64 0.76 -4.36
CA SER A 90 6.05 1.23 -3.09
C SER A 90 5.69 0.03 -2.23
N TYR A 91 6.02 0.05 -0.93
CA TYR A 91 5.68 -1.05 -0.03
C TYR A 91 5.55 -0.62 1.43
N ASN A 92 4.33 -0.71 1.98
CA ASN A 92 4.10 -0.64 3.42
C ASN A 92 4.54 -1.97 4.06
N LEU A 93 5.47 -1.91 5.00
CA LEU A 93 6.14 -3.09 5.56
C LEU A 93 5.44 -3.71 6.77
N LEU A 94 4.36 -3.09 7.26
CA LEU A 94 3.72 -3.42 8.52
C LEU A 94 4.72 -3.35 9.70
N GLY A 95 4.80 -2.18 10.33
CA GLY A 95 5.71 -1.93 11.45
C GLY A 95 5.50 -2.97 12.56
N VAL A 96 6.57 -3.44 13.18
CA VAL A 96 6.52 -4.45 14.26
C VAL A 96 5.65 -3.95 15.41
N ASP A 97 5.86 -2.69 15.81
CA ASP A 97 5.10 -2.10 16.92
C ASP A 97 3.65 -1.82 16.49
N ASN A 98 3.41 -1.41 15.24
CA ASN A 98 2.06 -1.23 14.68
C ASN A 98 1.27 -2.55 14.65
N ALA A 99 1.88 -3.63 14.17
CA ALA A 99 1.28 -4.97 14.15
C ALA A 99 0.90 -5.45 15.56
N SER A 100 1.74 -5.15 16.54
CA SER A 100 1.55 -5.53 17.95
C SER A 100 0.47 -4.67 18.63
N ASN A 101 0.40 -3.38 18.32
CA ASN A 101 -0.58 -2.46 18.89
C ASN A 101 -1.99 -2.64 18.30
N HIS A 102 -2.09 -3.23 17.10
CA HIS A 102 -3.35 -3.44 16.37
C HIS A 102 -3.66 -4.92 16.12
N MET A 103 -3.48 -5.77 17.15
CA MET A 103 -3.80 -7.20 17.06
C MET A 103 -5.27 -7.49 16.70
N ASP A 104 -6.17 -6.54 16.94
CA ASP A 104 -7.57 -6.60 16.52
C ASP A 104 -7.73 -6.63 14.98
N LEU A 105 -6.73 -6.18 14.22
CA LEU A 105 -6.73 -6.31 12.76
C LEU A 105 -6.25 -7.69 12.29
N TYR A 106 -5.48 -8.40 13.13
CA TYR A 106 -4.75 -9.62 12.76
C TYR A 106 -5.20 -10.88 13.52
N PHE A 107 -6.39 -10.89 14.13
CA PHE A 107 -6.88 -12.05 14.90
C PHE A 107 -7.01 -13.35 14.06
N ASN A 108 -7.19 -13.23 12.74
CA ASN A 108 -7.21 -14.36 11.81
C ASN A 108 -5.82 -14.81 11.32
N VAL A 109 -4.77 -14.06 11.67
CA VAL A 109 -3.40 -14.33 11.23
C VAL A 109 -2.69 -15.16 12.30
N PRO A 110 -2.13 -16.33 11.96
CA PRO A 110 -1.32 -17.10 12.90
C PRO A 110 -0.17 -16.25 13.48
N PRO A 111 0.07 -16.24 14.81
CA PRO A 111 1.09 -15.38 15.43
C PRO A 111 2.49 -15.53 14.82
N ARG A 112 2.86 -16.75 14.42
CA ARG A 112 4.12 -17.05 13.72
C ARG A 112 4.30 -16.29 12.38
N HIS A 113 3.22 -15.83 11.76
CA HIS A 113 3.29 -15.01 10.54
C HIS A 113 3.51 -13.53 10.84
N LEU A 114 3.23 -13.08 12.08
CA LEU A 114 3.49 -11.71 12.55
C LEU A 114 4.92 -11.53 13.08
N GLU A 115 5.63 -12.62 13.39
CA GLU A 115 7.02 -12.59 13.87
C GLU A 115 7.95 -11.87 12.89
N TRP A 116 8.62 -10.81 13.40
CA TRP A 116 9.49 -9.96 12.58
C TRP A 116 10.59 -10.73 11.84
N SER A 117 11.29 -11.65 12.51
CA SER A 117 12.36 -12.43 11.87
C SER A 117 11.89 -13.19 10.64
N ARG A 118 10.65 -13.69 10.65
CA ARG A 118 10.03 -14.35 9.50
C ARG A 118 9.63 -13.33 8.44
N ARG A 119 8.87 -12.29 8.82
CA ARG A 119 8.38 -11.25 7.89
C ARG A 119 9.53 -10.58 7.15
N LYS A 120 10.58 -10.18 7.87
CA LYS A 120 11.83 -9.63 7.33
C LYS A 120 12.43 -10.51 6.24
N HIS A 121 12.53 -11.81 6.46
CA HIS A 121 13.06 -12.74 5.44
C HIS A 121 12.21 -12.73 4.16
N LEU A 122 10.88 -12.75 4.29
CA LEU A 122 9.95 -12.70 3.17
C LEU A 122 10.01 -11.36 2.43
N ILE A 123 9.99 -10.25 3.16
CA ILE A 123 10.10 -8.89 2.60
C ILE A 123 11.41 -8.72 1.83
N CYS A 124 12.55 -9.13 2.40
CA CYS A 124 13.84 -9.03 1.72
C CYS A 124 13.93 -9.94 0.48
N LYS A 125 13.30 -11.13 0.52
CA LYS A 125 13.21 -12.03 -0.63
C LYS A 125 12.38 -11.40 -1.75
N GLU A 126 11.24 -10.82 -1.39
CA GLU A 126 10.32 -10.14 -2.29
C GLU A 126 10.98 -8.94 -2.97
N ILE A 127 11.57 -8.01 -2.20
CA ILE A 127 12.35 -6.87 -2.73
C ILE A 127 13.46 -7.34 -3.67
N GLY A 128 14.12 -8.46 -3.36
CA GLY A 128 15.14 -9.06 -4.20
C GLY A 128 14.66 -9.49 -5.58
N GLY A 129 13.38 -9.83 -5.74
CA GLY A 129 12.79 -10.27 -7.01
C GLY A 129 12.33 -9.13 -7.93
N TYR A 130 12.13 -7.92 -7.40
CA TYR A 130 11.58 -6.81 -8.18
C TYR A 130 12.57 -6.09 -9.08
N ASN A 131 13.88 -6.29 -8.86
CA ASN A 131 14.92 -5.53 -9.53
C ASN A 131 14.69 -4.01 -9.44
N ALA A 132 14.27 -3.54 -8.26
CA ALA A 132 13.95 -2.15 -8.03
C ALA A 132 15.18 -1.25 -8.22
N SER A 133 14.95 -0.10 -8.85
CA SER A 133 15.90 0.99 -8.91
C SER A 133 15.73 1.93 -7.73
N ILE A 134 14.48 2.13 -7.31
CA ILE A 134 14.07 3.00 -6.20
C ILE A 134 12.99 2.28 -5.38
N LEU A 135 13.10 2.33 -4.06
CA LEU A 135 12.13 1.79 -3.11
C LEU A 135 11.56 2.94 -2.26
N CYS A 136 10.23 3.04 -2.21
CA CYS A 136 9.49 3.90 -1.30
C CYS A 136 8.81 3.00 -0.27
N LEU A 137 9.29 3.02 0.97
CA LEU A 137 8.84 2.12 2.03
C LEU A 137 8.09 2.91 3.09
N GLN A 138 6.99 2.35 3.59
CA GLN A 138 6.19 2.90 4.69
C GLN A 138 6.21 1.93 5.89
N GLU A 139 5.91 2.46 7.07
CA GLU A 139 5.95 1.74 8.35
C GLU A 139 7.29 1.07 8.66
N VAL A 140 8.39 1.75 8.35
CA VAL A 140 9.75 1.27 8.66
C VAL A 140 10.10 1.65 10.10
N ASP A 141 10.17 0.67 11.00
CA ASP A 141 10.52 0.87 12.43
C ASP A 141 11.83 0.19 12.86
N ARG A 142 12.48 -0.55 11.94
CA ARG A 142 13.80 -1.19 12.11
C ARG A 142 14.74 -0.77 10.98
N PHE A 143 14.86 0.55 10.79
CA PHE A 143 15.61 1.12 9.68
C PHE A 143 17.06 0.63 9.60
N ASP A 144 17.82 0.65 10.70
CA ASP A 144 19.24 0.26 10.69
C ASP A 144 19.47 -1.18 10.20
N GLU A 145 18.58 -2.09 10.60
CA GLU A 145 18.62 -3.48 10.15
C GLU A 145 18.29 -3.59 8.65
N LEU A 146 17.25 -2.88 8.20
CA LEU A 146 16.83 -2.87 6.81
C LEU A 146 17.89 -2.20 5.89
N ASP A 147 18.48 -1.09 6.34
CA ASP A 147 19.54 -0.37 5.63
C ASP A 147 20.76 -1.26 5.44
N GLY A 148 21.22 -1.96 6.49
CA GLY A 148 22.31 -2.92 6.37
C GLY A 148 22.04 -4.03 5.33
N LEU A 149 20.81 -4.56 5.29
CA LEU A 149 20.41 -5.58 4.33
C LEU A 149 20.30 -5.05 2.89
N LEU A 150 19.78 -3.84 2.70
CA LEU A 150 19.61 -3.20 1.40
C LEU A 150 20.93 -2.65 0.85
N LYS A 151 21.83 -2.19 1.71
CA LYS A 151 23.19 -1.77 1.35
C LYS A 151 24.00 -2.89 0.71
N ASN A 152 23.87 -4.12 1.23
CA ASN A 152 24.45 -5.31 0.60
C ASN A 152 23.91 -5.59 -0.81
N ARG A 153 22.75 -5.01 -1.15
CA ARG A 153 22.15 -5.06 -2.49
C ARG A 153 22.45 -3.80 -3.30
N GLY A 154 23.33 -2.91 -2.85
CA GLY A 154 23.73 -1.69 -3.55
C GLY A 154 22.71 -0.55 -3.48
N PHE A 155 21.81 -0.58 -2.50
CA PHE A 155 20.97 0.57 -2.17
C PHE A 155 21.66 1.50 -1.18
N GLN A 156 21.33 2.77 -1.25
CA GLN A 156 21.47 3.75 -0.19
C GLN A 156 20.09 4.35 0.07
N GLY A 157 19.83 4.85 1.27
CA GLY A 157 18.52 5.43 1.57
C GLY A 157 18.54 6.49 2.65
N VAL A 158 17.44 7.24 2.68
CA VAL A 158 17.11 8.22 3.70
C VAL A 158 15.86 7.76 4.44
N HIS A 159 15.74 8.13 5.71
CA HIS A 159 14.63 7.73 6.56
C HIS A 159 14.12 8.88 7.40
N LYS A 160 12.80 8.99 7.48
CA LYS A 160 12.11 9.92 8.34
C LYS A 160 11.15 9.17 9.24
N ILE A 161 11.47 9.12 10.52
CA ILE A 161 10.58 8.63 11.58
C ILE A 161 9.42 9.62 11.73
N ARG A 162 8.23 9.10 12.01
CA ARG A 162 7.07 9.92 12.40
C ARG A 162 7.37 10.74 13.63
N THR A 163 6.68 11.87 13.78
CA THR A 163 6.84 12.69 14.99
C THR A 163 6.08 12.08 16.18
N GLY A 164 6.28 12.62 17.38
CA GLY A 164 5.71 12.05 18.61
C GLY A 164 6.39 10.75 19.05
N GLU A 165 5.61 9.78 19.52
CA GLU A 165 6.13 8.54 20.15
C GLU A 165 6.18 7.33 19.21
N ALA A 166 5.80 7.51 17.95
CA ALA A 166 5.82 6.44 16.96
C ALA A 166 7.26 6.09 16.57
N SER A 167 7.57 4.79 16.51
CA SER A 167 8.87 4.26 16.10
C SER A 167 8.99 4.06 14.59
N ASP A 168 7.87 4.07 13.86
CA ASP A 168 7.80 3.84 12.44
C ASP A 168 7.93 5.13 11.61
N GLY A 169 8.27 4.97 10.32
CA GLY A 169 8.48 6.08 9.42
C GLY A 169 8.44 5.71 7.95
N CYS A 170 8.78 6.69 7.11
CA CYS A 170 8.94 6.51 5.68
C CYS A 170 10.43 6.42 5.32
N SER A 171 10.78 5.63 4.32
CA SER A 171 12.12 5.57 3.76
C SER A 171 12.10 5.62 2.24
N ILE A 172 13.09 6.30 1.66
CA ILE A 172 13.37 6.24 0.22
C ILE A 172 14.77 5.65 0.05
N PHE A 173 14.87 4.54 -0.69
CA PHE A 173 16.14 3.94 -1.08
C PHE A 173 16.32 4.01 -2.60
N TRP A 174 17.54 4.22 -3.08
CA TRP A 174 17.89 4.17 -4.50
C TRP A 174 19.19 3.37 -4.72
N LYS A 175 19.33 2.78 -5.91
CA LYS A 175 20.58 2.13 -6.31
C LYS A 175 21.66 3.19 -6.55
N GLU A 176 22.70 3.21 -5.72
CA GLU A 176 23.81 4.18 -5.81
C GLU A 176 24.47 4.19 -7.20
N LYS A 177 24.62 3.01 -7.82
CA LYS A 177 25.20 2.89 -9.16
C LYS A 177 24.32 3.50 -10.26
N LEU A 178 23.02 3.61 -10.03
CA LEU A 178 22.06 4.13 -11.02
C LEU A 178 21.68 5.59 -10.76
N PHE A 179 21.74 6.06 -9.51
CA PHE A 179 21.30 7.40 -9.14
C PHE A 179 22.23 8.08 -8.14
N LYS A 180 22.37 9.39 -8.32
CA LYS A 180 22.93 10.30 -7.34
C LYS A 180 21.80 11.09 -6.66
N LEU A 181 21.84 11.17 -5.34
CA LEU A 181 20.97 12.08 -4.58
C LEU A 181 21.48 13.51 -4.72
N LEU A 182 20.62 14.41 -5.19
CA LEU A 182 20.91 15.83 -5.32
C LEU A 182 20.25 16.66 -4.22
N HIS A 183 19.06 16.25 -3.76
CA HIS A 183 18.31 16.95 -2.73
C HIS A 183 17.41 15.98 -1.97
N HIS A 184 17.18 16.25 -0.68
CA HIS A 184 16.24 15.52 0.17
C HIS A 184 15.50 16.54 1.06
N GLU A 185 14.17 16.49 1.00
CA GLU A 185 13.26 17.25 1.85
C GLU A 185 12.41 16.29 2.69
N GLU A 186 12.16 16.66 3.94
CA GLU A 186 11.28 15.96 4.86
C GLU A 186 10.08 16.85 5.19
N ILE A 187 8.90 16.24 5.22
CA ILE A 187 7.66 16.93 5.62
C ILE A 187 7.20 16.33 6.95
N GLU A 188 7.19 17.15 7.98
CA GLU A 188 6.56 16.85 9.27
C GLU A 188 5.17 17.51 9.28
N PHE A 189 4.12 16.69 9.17
CA PHE A 189 2.76 17.20 9.03
C PHE A 189 2.24 17.87 10.31
N ASP A 190 2.80 17.55 11.47
CA ASP A 190 2.41 18.13 12.76
C ASP A 190 2.69 19.63 12.85
N ARG A 191 3.73 20.12 12.16
CA ARG A 191 4.04 21.55 11.98
C ARG A 191 2.89 22.34 11.34
N PHE A 192 1.96 21.64 10.68
CA PHE A 192 0.79 22.19 10.00
C PHE A 192 -0.53 21.76 10.67
N GLY A 193 -0.48 21.17 11.87
CA GLY A 193 -1.65 20.64 12.58
C GLY A 193 -2.19 19.33 11.99
N LEU A 194 -1.47 18.72 11.04
CA LEU A 194 -1.91 17.56 10.27
C LEU A 194 -1.40 16.23 10.87
N ARG A 195 -1.34 16.14 12.21
CA ARG A 195 -0.86 14.96 12.98
C ARG A 195 0.57 14.55 12.67
N ASN A 196 1.02 13.52 13.36
CA ASN A 196 2.42 13.10 13.40
C ASN A 196 2.89 12.26 12.19
N ASN A 197 2.14 12.27 11.09
CA ASN A 197 2.58 11.58 9.88
C ASN A 197 3.76 12.33 9.27
N VAL A 198 4.47 11.67 8.36
CA VAL A 198 5.61 12.25 7.63
C VAL A 198 5.60 11.85 6.16
N ALA A 199 6.26 12.67 5.35
CA ALA A 199 6.55 12.37 3.96
C ALA A 199 7.99 12.77 3.61
N GLN A 200 8.49 12.27 2.49
CA GLN A 200 9.83 12.56 1.99
C GLN A 200 9.77 12.89 0.50
N LEU A 201 10.64 13.79 0.06
CA LEU A 201 10.87 14.11 -1.34
C LEU A 201 12.38 14.04 -1.61
N CYS A 202 12.78 13.35 -2.67
CA CYS A 202 14.16 13.30 -3.13
C CYS A 202 14.26 13.80 -4.57
N VAL A 203 15.28 14.59 -4.88
CA VAL A 203 15.71 14.82 -6.26
C VAL A 203 16.84 13.86 -6.58
N LEU A 204 16.58 12.99 -7.56
CA LEU A 204 17.53 11.97 -7.99
C LEU A 204 17.97 12.27 -9.42
N GLU A 205 19.27 12.12 -9.68
CA GLU A 205 19.87 12.24 -11.00
C GLU A 205 20.35 10.87 -11.46
N MET A 206 19.92 10.44 -12.66
CA MET A 206 20.36 9.18 -13.25
C MET A 206 21.82 9.27 -13.66
N ASN A 207 22.61 8.28 -13.28
CA ASN A 207 24.00 8.16 -13.70
C ASN A 207 24.04 7.77 -15.18
N CYS A 208 24.43 8.71 -16.03
CA CYS A 208 24.63 8.49 -17.46
C CYS A 208 26.04 7.92 -17.74
N GLU A 209 26.35 6.72 -17.26
CA GLU A 209 27.59 6.03 -17.61
C GLU A 209 27.26 4.67 -18.25
N ASP A 210 27.33 4.62 -19.60
CA ASP A 210 27.65 3.38 -20.29
C ASP A 210 29.18 3.32 -20.45
N PRO A 211 29.88 2.42 -19.74
CA PRO A 211 31.33 2.27 -19.85
C PRO A 211 31.80 1.95 -21.27
N LYS A 212 30.92 1.44 -22.15
CA LYS A 212 31.25 1.13 -23.55
C LYS A 212 31.19 2.34 -24.49
N SER A 213 30.61 3.46 -24.07
CA SER A 213 30.50 4.65 -24.92
C SER A 213 31.76 5.52 -24.96
N LYS A 214 32.69 5.32 -24.01
CA LYS A 214 33.98 6.04 -23.94
C LYS A 214 34.98 5.66 -25.04
N LEU A 215 34.69 4.66 -25.88
CA LEU A 215 35.55 4.21 -26.98
C LEU A 215 35.19 4.79 -28.36
N CYS A 216 34.10 5.57 -28.49
CA CYS A 216 33.64 6.06 -29.80
C CYS A 216 33.48 7.59 -29.92
N THR A 217 34.07 8.40 -29.04
CA THR A 217 34.00 9.87 -29.12
C THR A 217 35.30 10.51 -29.58
N GLN A 218 35.69 10.20 -30.81
CA GLN A 218 36.37 11.17 -31.68
C GLN A 218 35.51 11.30 -32.94
N SER A 219 34.89 12.46 -33.12
CA SER A 219 34.08 12.85 -34.30
C SER A 219 32.58 12.48 -34.26
N SER A 220 31.77 13.23 -33.52
CA SER A 220 30.49 13.75 -34.03
C SER A 220 29.85 14.73 -33.03
N LYS A 221 29.05 15.66 -33.56
CA LYS A 221 28.47 16.83 -32.89
C LYS A 221 27.84 16.48 -31.53
N GLN A 222 28.23 17.26 -30.54
CA GLN A 222 27.85 17.21 -29.13
C GLN A 222 26.35 17.47 -28.97
N THR A 223 25.50 16.46 -29.14
CA THR A 223 24.15 16.49 -28.54
C THR A 223 24.35 16.29 -27.05
N SER A 224 24.29 17.39 -26.28
CA SER A 224 24.24 17.37 -24.82
C SER A 224 23.15 16.39 -24.37
N THR A 225 23.51 15.18 -23.96
CA THR A 225 22.57 14.29 -23.29
C THR A 225 22.39 14.87 -21.89
N SER A 226 21.38 15.72 -21.70
CA SER A 226 21.06 16.26 -20.38
C SER A 226 20.84 15.09 -19.42
N SER A 227 21.55 15.10 -18.28
CA SER A 227 21.34 14.09 -17.24
C SER A 227 19.87 14.08 -16.82
N ARG A 228 19.25 12.89 -16.77
CA ARG A 228 17.83 12.77 -16.40
C ARG A 228 17.70 12.94 -14.89
N ARG A 229 16.83 13.85 -14.49
CA ARG A 229 16.49 14.11 -13.09
C ARG A 229 15.01 13.85 -12.87
N LEU A 230 14.65 13.44 -11.67
CA LEU A 230 13.26 13.32 -11.25
C LEU A 230 13.10 13.62 -9.76
N VAL A 231 11.94 14.13 -9.39
CA VAL A 231 11.47 14.15 -8.00
C VAL A 231 10.85 12.80 -7.69
N VAL A 232 11.27 12.17 -6.61
CA VAL A 232 10.62 10.99 -6.03
C VAL A 232 10.01 11.34 -4.69
N GLY A 233 8.70 11.14 -4.56
CA GLY A 233 7.98 11.32 -3.30
C GLY A 233 7.57 10.01 -2.65
N ASN A 234 7.61 9.98 -1.31
CA ASN A 234 7.07 8.90 -0.49
C ASN A 234 6.20 9.46 0.64
N ILE A 235 5.00 8.93 0.84
CA ILE A 235 4.06 9.37 1.88
C ILE A 235 3.34 8.18 2.53
N HIS A 236 3.03 8.31 3.82
CA HIS A 236 2.05 7.48 4.51
C HIS A 236 0.99 8.37 5.16
N VAL A 237 -0.17 8.48 4.51
CA VAL A 237 -1.31 9.30 4.94
C VAL A 237 -1.99 8.69 6.15
N LEU A 238 -2.58 9.54 7.01
CA LEU A 238 -3.29 9.13 8.22
C LEU A 238 -4.26 7.96 7.98
N PHE A 239 -4.16 6.92 8.81
CA PHE A 239 -5.01 5.73 8.73
C PHE A 239 -6.50 6.03 8.98
N ASN A 240 -6.83 6.77 10.06
CA ASN A 240 -8.20 6.96 10.53
C ASN A 240 -9.16 7.43 9.41
N PRO A 241 -10.13 6.60 8.98
CA PRO A 241 -10.97 6.90 7.83
C PRO A 241 -11.86 8.13 8.04
N LYS A 242 -12.18 8.46 9.31
CA LYS A 242 -13.08 9.56 9.67
C LYS A 242 -12.41 10.93 9.64
N ARG A 243 -11.09 11.01 9.48
CA ARG A 243 -10.31 12.25 9.51
C ARG A 243 -9.88 12.70 8.12
N GLY A 244 -10.83 12.73 7.18
CA GLY A 244 -10.59 13.16 5.81
C GLY A 244 -10.10 14.60 5.69
N ASP A 245 -10.42 15.46 6.66
CA ASP A 245 -9.87 16.81 6.81
C ASP A 245 -8.34 16.80 6.88
N ILE A 246 -7.77 15.95 7.73
CA ILE A 246 -6.31 15.79 7.84
C ILE A 246 -5.75 15.09 6.61
N LYS A 247 -6.39 14.01 6.14
CA LYS A 247 -5.89 13.26 4.98
C LYS A 247 -5.75 14.15 3.75
N LEU A 248 -6.80 14.94 3.46
CA LEU A 248 -6.80 15.86 2.34
C LEU A 248 -5.74 16.96 2.50
N GLY A 249 -5.59 17.52 3.71
CA GLY A 249 -4.52 18.48 4.01
C GLY A 249 -3.11 17.91 3.83
N GLN A 250 -2.87 16.66 4.26
CA GLN A 250 -1.59 15.96 4.09
C GLN A 250 -1.27 15.75 2.61
N VAL A 251 -2.22 15.22 1.83
CA VAL A 251 -2.06 15.00 0.39
C VAL A 251 -1.82 16.32 -0.33
N ARG A 252 -2.63 17.36 -0.07
CA ARG A 252 -2.46 18.70 -0.65
C ARG A 252 -1.05 19.24 -0.42
N LEU A 253 -0.61 19.30 0.85
CA LEU A 253 0.68 19.87 1.20
C LEU A 253 1.84 19.10 0.55
N PHE A 254 1.75 17.76 0.53
CA PHE A 254 2.76 16.93 -0.11
C PHE A 254 2.85 17.17 -1.61
N LEU A 255 1.71 17.26 -2.31
CA LEU A 255 1.66 17.55 -3.75
C LEU A 255 2.15 18.96 -4.07
N GLU A 256 1.82 19.96 -3.24
CA GLU A 256 2.30 21.33 -3.34
C GLU A 256 3.84 21.40 -3.23
N ARG A 257 4.43 20.68 -2.25
CA ARG A 257 5.88 20.59 -2.07
C ARG A 257 6.56 19.88 -3.23
N ALA A 258 6.00 18.76 -3.70
CA ALA A 258 6.53 18.05 -4.85
C ALA A 258 6.51 18.91 -6.13
N TYR A 259 5.42 19.68 -6.34
CA TYR A 259 5.33 20.63 -7.44
C TYR A 259 6.41 21.71 -7.35
N LYS A 260 6.53 22.35 -6.18
CA LYS A 260 7.50 23.41 -5.94
C LYS A 260 8.93 22.92 -6.20
N LEU A 261 9.26 21.73 -5.68
CA LEU A 261 10.56 21.13 -5.88
C LEU A 261 10.82 20.79 -7.36
N SER A 262 9.81 20.31 -8.09
CA SER A 262 9.92 20.12 -9.55
C SER A 262 10.25 21.45 -10.26
N GLN A 263 9.58 22.55 -9.90
CA GLN A 263 9.85 23.88 -10.47
C GLN A 263 11.27 24.37 -10.18
N GLU A 264 11.71 24.29 -8.93
CA GLU A 264 13.04 24.74 -8.48
C GLU A 264 14.17 24.02 -9.23
N TRP A 265 13.92 22.80 -9.68
CA TRP A 265 14.87 21.98 -10.44
C TRP A 265 14.66 22.01 -11.96
N GLY A 266 13.86 22.96 -12.45
CA GLY A 266 13.66 23.19 -13.89
C GLY A 266 12.53 22.36 -14.51
N ASN A 267 11.39 22.24 -13.82
CA ASN A 267 10.23 21.45 -14.24
C ASN A 267 10.54 19.96 -14.44
N ILE A 268 11.38 19.38 -13.59
CA ILE A 268 11.75 17.97 -13.73
C ILE A 268 10.55 17.05 -13.45
N PRO A 269 10.49 15.87 -14.08
CA PRO A 269 9.43 14.89 -13.87
C PRO A 269 9.24 14.53 -12.39
N VAL A 270 8.01 14.20 -12.01
CA VAL A 270 7.65 13.80 -10.64
C VAL A 270 7.08 12.38 -10.65
N ALA A 271 7.59 11.52 -9.78
CA ALA A 271 7.02 10.22 -9.46
C ALA A 271 6.76 10.15 -7.95
N ILE A 272 5.52 9.86 -7.57
CA ILE A 272 5.10 9.83 -6.16
C ILE A 272 4.56 8.45 -5.86
N ALA A 273 5.01 7.87 -4.76
CA ALA A 273 4.57 6.59 -4.26
C ALA A 273 4.09 6.73 -2.81
N GLY A 274 3.24 5.82 -2.35
CA GLY A 274 2.87 5.77 -0.95
C GLY A 274 1.55 5.10 -0.66
N ASP A 275 1.27 4.98 0.64
CA ASP A 275 0.00 4.58 1.19
C ASP A 275 -0.84 5.83 1.45
N LEU A 276 -1.87 6.04 0.63
CA LEU A 276 -2.78 7.17 0.77
C LEU A 276 -3.92 6.92 1.74
N ASN A 277 -4.07 5.69 2.25
CA ASN A 277 -5.21 5.27 3.06
C ASN A 277 -6.54 5.76 2.46
N SER A 278 -6.66 5.66 1.13
CA SER A 278 -7.78 6.17 0.34
C SER A 278 -8.00 5.26 -0.87
N THR A 279 -9.25 4.97 -1.21
CA THR A 279 -9.60 4.00 -2.27
C THR A 279 -9.70 4.64 -3.67
N PRO A 280 -9.64 3.86 -4.77
CA PRO A 280 -9.72 4.40 -6.13
C PRO A 280 -11.02 5.13 -6.48
N LYS A 281 -12.09 4.91 -5.70
CA LYS A 281 -13.39 5.57 -5.86
C LYS A 281 -13.60 6.73 -4.89
N SER A 282 -12.56 7.08 -4.14
CA SER A 282 -12.64 8.11 -3.12
C SER A 282 -12.51 9.51 -3.74
N PRO A 283 -13.17 10.53 -3.18
CA PRO A 283 -12.90 11.89 -3.60
C PRO A 283 -11.44 12.33 -3.40
N ILE A 284 -10.68 11.76 -2.44
CA ILE A 284 -9.22 12.00 -2.36
C ILE A 284 -8.49 11.53 -3.63
N TYR A 285 -8.85 10.36 -4.18
CA TYR A 285 -8.30 9.90 -5.46
C TYR A 285 -8.68 10.86 -6.61
N ASP A 286 -9.94 11.30 -6.64
CA ASP A 286 -10.41 12.25 -7.65
C ASP A 286 -9.69 13.61 -7.50
N PHE A 287 -9.39 14.06 -6.29
CA PHE A 287 -8.55 15.25 -6.04
C PHE A 287 -7.15 15.10 -6.64
N VAL A 288 -6.46 13.98 -6.39
CA VAL A 288 -5.10 13.73 -6.91
C VAL A 288 -5.05 13.75 -8.45
N THR A 289 -6.13 13.30 -9.10
CA THR A 289 -6.20 13.19 -10.56
C THR A 289 -6.74 14.44 -11.25
N SER A 290 -7.77 15.08 -10.69
CA SER A 290 -8.41 16.28 -11.26
C SER A 290 -7.75 17.59 -10.81
N ALA A 291 -6.92 17.54 -9.78
CA ALA A 291 -6.22 18.66 -9.17
C ALA A 291 -7.12 19.71 -8.46
N ASP A 292 -8.41 19.42 -8.32
CA ASP A 292 -9.39 20.26 -7.63
C ASP A 292 -10.42 19.39 -6.91
N LEU A 293 -10.82 19.80 -5.71
CA LEU A 293 -11.92 19.18 -4.99
C LEU A 293 -12.68 20.23 -4.17
N ASP A 294 -13.99 20.32 -4.38
CA ASP A 294 -14.88 21.10 -3.53
C ASP A 294 -15.31 20.29 -2.29
N THR A 295 -14.87 20.72 -1.13
CA THR A 295 -15.16 20.05 0.15
C THR A 295 -16.64 20.05 0.50
N GLN A 296 -17.45 20.98 -0.03
CA GLN A 296 -18.89 21.03 0.25
C GLN A 296 -19.67 19.86 -0.34
N LEU A 297 -19.12 19.20 -1.37
CA LEU A 297 -19.77 18.08 -2.03
C LEU A 297 -19.56 16.75 -1.29
N HIS A 298 -18.76 16.73 -0.22
CA HIS A 298 -18.29 15.52 0.41
C HIS A 298 -18.35 15.57 1.94
N ASP A 299 -18.77 14.46 2.56
CA ASP A 299 -18.58 14.25 4.00
C ASP A 299 -17.12 13.89 4.27
N ARG A 300 -16.42 14.69 5.08
CA ARG A 300 -15.02 14.42 5.48
C ARG A 300 -14.81 13.03 6.07
N ARG A 301 -15.83 12.39 6.66
CA ARG A 301 -15.72 11.07 7.28
C ARG A 301 -15.70 9.94 6.26
N HIS A 302 -16.05 10.22 5.00
CA HIS A 302 -16.18 9.23 3.94
C HIS A 302 -15.31 9.57 2.71
N ILE A 303 -14.62 10.72 2.71
CA ILE A 303 -13.84 11.23 1.57
C ILE A 303 -12.66 10.33 1.15
N SER A 304 -12.21 9.42 2.03
CA SER A 304 -11.19 8.41 1.73
C SER A 304 -11.77 7.13 1.08
N GLY A 305 -13.09 6.95 1.10
CA GLY A 305 -13.77 5.75 0.61
C GLY A 305 -13.44 4.47 1.39
N GLN A 306 -12.66 4.54 2.47
CA GLN A 306 -12.40 3.42 3.35
C GLN A 306 -13.67 3.13 4.18
N SER A 307 -14.47 2.19 3.70
CA SER A 307 -15.56 1.61 4.48
C SER A 307 -15.04 0.39 5.20
N GLU A 308 -15.08 0.38 6.54
CA GLU A 308 -14.74 -0.82 7.31
C GLU A 308 -15.74 -1.94 6.95
N LEU A 309 -15.25 -3.17 6.78
CA LEU A 309 -16.11 -4.34 6.65
C LEU A 309 -16.94 -4.45 7.93
N ASP A 310 -18.23 -4.15 7.82
CA ASP A 310 -19.16 -4.18 8.94
C ASP A 310 -19.18 -5.60 9.51
N THR A 311 -18.54 -5.81 10.66
CA THR A 311 -18.72 -7.02 11.46
C THR A 311 -20.22 -7.16 11.68
N LYS A 312 -20.79 -8.29 11.26
CA LYS A 312 -22.23 -8.63 11.34
C LYS A 312 -22.82 -8.32 12.73
N GLU A 313 -23.23 -7.07 12.99
CA GLU A 313 -23.99 -6.66 14.18
C GLU A 313 -24.46 -5.18 14.11
N ARG A 314 -25.05 -4.77 12.97
CA ARG A 314 -25.98 -3.61 12.92
C ARG A 314 -27.27 -3.89 12.14
N LEU A 315 -27.68 -5.16 12.06
CA LEU A 315 -29.06 -5.48 11.70
C LEU A 315 -29.96 -4.98 12.83
N PHE A 316 -31.01 -4.24 12.48
CA PHE A 316 -31.92 -3.46 13.34
C PHE A 316 -31.48 -2.03 13.68
N ARG A 317 -31.32 -1.19 12.64
CA ARG A 317 -31.83 0.17 12.75
C ARG A 317 -32.64 0.52 11.50
N ASN A 318 -33.95 0.65 11.69
CA ASN A 318 -34.94 0.96 10.66
C ASN A 318 -34.54 2.23 9.88
N HIS A 319 -34.21 2.08 8.61
CA HIS A 319 -34.06 3.19 7.67
C HIS A 319 -35.43 3.51 7.04
N TYR A 320 -36.28 4.23 7.77
CA TYR A 320 -37.38 4.98 7.16
C TYR A 320 -37.01 6.47 7.17
N ALA A 321 -37.03 7.07 5.98
CA ALA A 321 -36.99 8.51 5.69
C ALA A 321 -35.73 9.28 6.11
N PHE A 322 -34.66 9.20 5.30
CA PHE A 322 -33.61 10.24 5.29
C PHE A 322 -33.94 11.28 4.23
N SER A 323 -34.52 12.40 4.65
CA SER A 323 -34.76 13.57 3.78
C SER A 323 -33.43 14.19 3.33
N ALA A 324 -33.34 14.56 2.06
CA ALA A 324 -32.18 15.26 1.47
C ALA A 324 -31.83 16.58 2.19
N ALA A 325 -32.81 17.21 2.87
CA ALA A 325 -32.59 18.42 3.67
C ALA A 325 -31.91 18.17 5.03
N TYR A 326 -31.88 16.93 5.52
CA TYR A 326 -31.16 16.55 6.73
C TYR A 326 -29.72 16.12 6.44
N ALA A 327 -29.45 15.61 5.23
CA ALA A 327 -28.10 15.29 4.77
C ALA A 327 -27.20 16.53 4.64
N SER A 328 -27.77 17.70 4.29
CA SER A 328 -26.99 18.93 4.12
C SER A 328 -26.40 19.48 5.42
N ARG A 329 -27.05 19.25 6.58
CA ARG A 329 -26.54 19.71 7.89
C ARG A 329 -25.47 18.79 8.51
N ILE A 330 -25.28 17.59 7.95
CA ILE A 330 -24.38 16.57 8.53
C ILE A 330 -23.02 16.56 7.82
N ASN A 331 -22.91 17.24 6.69
CA ASN A 331 -21.69 17.39 5.88
C ASN A 331 -20.99 18.74 6.10
N GLU A 332 -21.41 19.53 7.09
CA GLU A 332 -20.77 20.82 7.36
C GLU A 332 -19.42 20.61 8.02
N TRP A 333 -18.36 20.90 7.25
CA TRP A 333 -17.00 20.97 7.75
C TRP A 333 -16.89 22.14 8.73
N SER A 334 -16.21 21.93 9.86
CA SER A 334 -15.88 23.06 10.74
C SER A 334 -14.89 24.00 10.05
N GLN A 335 -14.82 25.26 10.49
CA GLN A 335 -13.83 26.20 9.97
C GLN A 335 -12.40 25.71 10.18
N GLU A 336 -12.12 25.05 11.30
CA GLU A 336 -10.81 24.44 11.57
C GLU A 336 -10.51 23.28 10.61
N GLU A 337 -11.51 22.43 10.33
CA GLU A 337 -11.38 21.31 9.40
C GLU A 337 -11.12 21.80 7.97
N LEU A 338 -11.82 22.86 7.54
CA LEU A 338 -11.56 23.52 6.25
C LEU A 338 -10.16 24.11 6.20
N GLN A 339 -9.73 24.83 7.25
CA GLN A 339 -8.38 25.41 7.31
C GLN A 339 -7.29 24.34 7.22
N LEU A 340 -7.46 23.20 7.89
CA LEU A 340 -6.51 22.09 7.79
C LEU A 340 -6.43 21.54 6.36
N ALA A 341 -7.58 21.32 5.72
CA ALA A 341 -7.63 20.76 4.37
C ALA A 341 -7.12 21.73 3.30
N THR A 342 -7.49 23.01 3.36
CA THR A 342 -7.15 24.03 2.35
C THR A 342 -5.80 24.70 2.59
N GLY A 343 -5.20 24.53 3.78
CA GLY A 343 -3.99 25.22 4.17
C GLY A 343 -4.22 26.66 4.63
N GLY A 344 -5.36 26.93 5.27
CA GLY A 344 -5.73 28.24 5.81
C GLY A 344 -6.33 29.20 4.79
N GLN A 345 -6.63 28.74 3.58
CA GLN A 345 -7.29 29.56 2.57
C GLN A 345 -8.79 29.67 2.86
N ALA A 346 -9.36 30.87 2.69
CA ALA A 346 -10.79 31.14 2.84
C ALA A 346 -11.58 30.67 1.59
N THR A 347 -11.55 29.36 1.34
CA THR A 347 -12.17 28.68 0.20
C THR A 347 -12.67 27.31 0.64
N THR A 348 -13.57 26.71 -0.15
CA THR A 348 -13.99 25.31 0.01
C THR A 348 -13.27 24.39 -0.97
N HIS A 349 -12.60 24.95 -1.97
CA HIS A 349 -11.83 24.21 -2.95
C HIS A 349 -10.42 23.93 -2.44
N VAL A 350 -10.03 22.67 -2.52
CA VAL A 350 -8.66 22.23 -2.31
C VAL A 350 -8.02 21.95 -3.67
N GLN A 351 -6.86 22.55 -3.95
CA GLN A 351 -6.24 22.53 -5.27
C GLN A 351 -4.74 22.17 -5.21
N HIS A 352 -4.24 21.58 -6.29
CA HIS A 352 -2.80 21.41 -6.54
C HIS A 352 -2.46 21.66 -8.01
N GLN A 353 -1.17 21.73 -8.36
CA GLN A 353 -0.72 22.06 -9.72
C GLN A 353 -0.12 20.87 -10.49
N LEU A 354 0.15 19.75 -9.81
CA LEU A 354 0.65 18.54 -10.48
C LEU A 354 -0.43 17.89 -11.33
N LYS A 355 -0.10 17.55 -12.57
CA LYS A 355 -0.97 16.73 -13.44
C LYS A 355 -0.51 15.28 -13.34
N LEU A 356 -1.10 14.54 -12.40
CA LEU A 356 -0.69 13.18 -12.07
C LEU A 356 -1.56 12.15 -12.78
N ASN A 357 -0.91 11.08 -13.22
CA ASN A 357 -1.55 9.87 -13.73
C ASN A 357 -1.16 8.69 -12.85
N SER A 358 -2.10 7.78 -12.60
CA SER A 358 -1.78 6.51 -11.96
C SER A 358 -0.99 5.64 -12.93
N ALA A 359 0.09 5.03 -12.43
CA ALA A 359 0.89 4.07 -13.18
C ALA A 359 0.09 2.84 -13.63
N TYR A 360 -0.98 2.48 -12.89
CA TYR A 360 -1.77 1.28 -13.12
C TYR A 360 -2.91 1.50 -14.13
N THR A 361 -3.63 2.62 -14.07
CA THR A 361 -4.78 2.91 -14.95
C THR A 361 -4.46 2.81 -16.44
N GLY A 362 -3.23 3.14 -16.86
CA GLY A 362 -2.81 3.12 -18.26
C GLY A 362 -2.28 1.77 -18.78
N VAL A 363 -2.16 0.75 -17.93
CA VAL A 363 -1.61 -0.56 -18.30
C VAL A 363 -2.72 -1.60 -18.36
N PRO A 364 -2.77 -2.46 -19.40
CA PRO A 364 -3.75 -3.53 -19.46
C PRO A 364 -3.72 -4.40 -18.21
N GLY A 365 -4.89 -4.82 -17.74
CA GLY A 365 -5.00 -5.76 -16.65
C GLY A 365 -6.26 -6.60 -16.76
N THR A 366 -6.43 -7.52 -15.83
CA THR A 366 -7.58 -8.44 -15.84
C THR A 366 -8.64 -7.99 -14.86
N HIS A 367 -9.91 -8.27 -15.13
CA HIS A 367 -11.01 -8.01 -14.18
C HIS A 367 -10.86 -8.78 -12.85
N ARG A 368 -9.93 -9.75 -12.77
CA ARG A 368 -9.62 -10.49 -11.55
C ARG A 368 -8.67 -9.76 -10.63
N THR A 369 -7.91 -8.80 -11.15
CA THR A 369 -6.87 -8.06 -10.40
C THR A 369 -7.05 -6.55 -10.50
N ARG A 370 -7.84 -6.06 -11.46
CA ARG A 370 -8.10 -4.64 -11.69
C ARG A 370 -9.58 -4.27 -11.55
N ASP A 371 -9.82 -3.05 -11.10
CA ASP A 371 -11.13 -2.43 -11.07
C ASP A 371 -11.47 -1.74 -12.41
N GLN A 372 -12.60 -1.01 -12.44
CA GLN A 372 -13.05 -0.29 -13.64
C GLN A 372 -12.19 0.92 -14.02
N ARG A 373 -11.40 1.45 -13.08
CA ARG A 373 -10.43 2.53 -13.30
C ARG A 373 -9.04 1.98 -13.67
N GLY A 374 -8.89 0.65 -13.78
CA GLY A 374 -7.60 0.00 -14.05
C GLY A 374 -6.67 -0.06 -12.84
N GLU A 375 -7.15 0.32 -11.65
CA GLU A 375 -6.37 0.19 -10.41
C GLU A 375 -6.41 -1.24 -9.90
N PRO A 376 -5.42 -1.71 -9.12
CA PRO A 376 -5.52 -2.97 -8.41
C PRO A 376 -6.85 -3.07 -7.63
N LEU A 377 -7.42 -4.27 -7.53
CA LEU A 377 -8.59 -4.49 -6.67
C LEU A 377 -8.23 -4.45 -5.18
N ALA A 378 -7.01 -4.91 -4.85
CA ALA A 378 -6.48 -4.84 -3.50
C ALA A 378 -4.96 -4.69 -3.51
N THR A 379 -4.48 -3.81 -2.63
CA THR A 379 -3.08 -3.67 -2.23
C THR A 379 -2.87 -4.01 -0.76
N THR A 380 -3.93 -4.07 0.06
CA THR A 380 -3.86 -4.49 1.46
C THR A 380 -5.01 -5.44 1.83
N TYR A 381 -4.77 -6.32 2.80
CA TYR A 381 -5.81 -7.19 3.35
C TYR A 381 -5.58 -7.53 4.83
N HIS A 382 -6.43 -6.97 5.68
CA HIS A 382 -6.55 -7.34 7.09
C HIS A 382 -8.04 -7.58 7.44
N SER A 383 -8.34 -7.95 8.69
CA SER A 383 -9.69 -8.40 9.06
C SER A 383 -10.82 -7.37 8.89
N ARG A 384 -10.49 -6.08 8.76
CA ARG A 384 -11.46 -4.98 8.63
C ARG A 384 -11.52 -4.37 7.23
N PHE A 385 -10.56 -4.66 6.36
CA PHE A 385 -10.47 -4.01 5.07
C PHE A 385 -9.71 -4.88 4.08
N LEU A 386 -10.26 -4.96 2.86
CA LEU A 386 -9.64 -5.54 1.68
C LEU A 386 -9.84 -4.54 0.55
N GLY A 387 -8.76 -3.97 0.04
CA GLY A 387 -8.88 -2.94 -0.99
C GLY A 387 -7.55 -2.29 -1.33
N THR A 388 -7.61 -1.29 -2.21
CA THR A 388 -6.45 -0.56 -2.70
C THR A 388 -6.31 0.77 -1.96
N VAL A 389 -5.12 0.99 -1.42
CA VAL A 389 -4.72 2.24 -0.74
C VAL A 389 -3.30 2.69 -1.11
N ASP A 390 -2.54 1.82 -1.77
CA ASP A 390 -1.18 2.10 -2.22
C ASP A 390 -1.19 2.52 -3.69
N TYR A 391 -0.44 3.57 -4.03
CA TYR A 391 -0.41 4.11 -5.40
C TYR A 391 1.00 4.48 -5.85
N ILE A 392 1.21 4.45 -7.17
CA ILE A 392 2.33 5.10 -7.85
C ILE A 392 1.75 6.07 -8.87
N TRP A 393 2.03 7.35 -8.66
CA TRP A 393 1.62 8.48 -9.48
C TRP A 393 2.81 9.03 -10.26
N HIS A 394 2.57 9.55 -11.46
CA HIS A 394 3.62 10.18 -12.24
C HIS A 394 3.09 11.34 -13.10
N THR A 395 3.98 12.30 -13.41
CA THR A 395 3.71 13.33 -14.42
C THR A 395 3.91 12.80 -15.84
N LYS A 396 3.44 13.56 -16.84
CA LYS A 396 3.38 13.14 -18.27
C LYS A 396 4.74 12.82 -18.90
N GLU A 397 5.83 13.32 -18.34
CA GLU A 397 7.21 13.11 -18.81
C GLU A 397 7.72 11.71 -18.49
N LEU A 398 6.98 10.98 -17.65
CA LEU A 398 7.17 9.57 -17.36
C LEU A 398 5.97 8.78 -17.91
N VAL A 399 6.23 7.61 -18.45
CA VAL A 399 5.17 6.69 -18.92
C VAL A 399 5.38 5.29 -18.34
N PRO A 400 4.32 4.57 -17.94
CA PRO A 400 4.45 3.21 -17.45
C PRO A 400 4.80 2.28 -18.62
N VAL A 401 5.94 1.60 -18.51
CA VAL A 401 6.39 0.55 -19.44
C VAL A 401 5.76 -0.78 -19.06
N ARG A 402 5.72 -1.07 -17.75
CA ARG A 402 5.07 -2.25 -17.17
C ARG A 402 4.79 -2.02 -15.68
N VAL A 403 3.78 -2.71 -15.18
CA VAL A 403 3.45 -2.76 -13.75
C VAL A 403 3.44 -4.20 -13.25
N LEU A 404 3.68 -4.37 -11.95
CA LEU A 404 3.54 -5.65 -11.28
C LEU A 404 2.08 -5.85 -10.86
N GLU A 405 1.45 -6.92 -11.33
CA GLU A 405 0.09 -7.31 -10.93
C GLU A 405 0.01 -7.60 -9.43
N THR A 406 -1.14 -7.33 -8.82
CA THR A 406 -1.43 -7.78 -7.45
C THR A 406 -2.07 -9.16 -7.50
N LEU A 407 -2.36 -9.74 -6.34
CA LEU A 407 -3.09 -10.99 -6.27
C LEU A 407 -4.58 -10.75 -6.54
N PRO A 408 -5.26 -11.68 -7.22
CA PRO A 408 -6.72 -11.64 -7.31
C PRO A 408 -7.38 -11.63 -5.94
N THR A 409 -8.47 -10.89 -5.78
CA THR A 409 -9.19 -10.82 -4.50
C THR A 409 -9.69 -12.19 -4.04
N ASP A 410 -10.13 -13.05 -4.97
CA ASP A 410 -10.54 -14.43 -4.67
C ASP A 410 -9.40 -15.30 -4.11
N VAL A 411 -8.14 -14.96 -4.41
CA VAL A 411 -6.95 -15.61 -3.86
C VAL A 411 -6.63 -15.04 -2.48
N LEU A 412 -6.72 -13.71 -2.32
CA LEU A 412 -6.50 -13.03 -1.04
C LEU A 412 -7.52 -13.48 0.01
N GLU A 413 -8.81 -13.49 -0.31
CA GLU A 413 -9.86 -13.91 0.63
C GLU A 413 -9.66 -15.34 1.15
N ARG A 414 -9.09 -16.23 0.34
CA ARG A 414 -8.75 -17.61 0.77
C ARG A 414 -7.63 -17.67 1.81
N THR A 415 -6.81 -16.62 1.95
CA THR A 415 -5.79 -16.57 3.00
C THR A 415 -6.37 -16.16 4.35
N GLY A 416 -7.57 -15.56 4.40
CA GLY A 416 -8.23 -15.08 5.62
C GLY A 416 -7.63 -13.79 6.21
N GLY A 417 -6.56 -13.28 5.61
CA GLY A 417 -5.81 -12.09 6.00
C GLY A 417 -4.37 -12.16 5.53
N LEU A 418 -3.70 -11.02 5.52
CA LEU A 418 -2.25 -10.90 5.42
C LEU A 418 -1.71 -10.35 6.77
N PRO A 419 -0.43 -10.60 7.15
CA PRO A 419 0.58 -11.41 6.46
C PRO A 419 0.28 -12.91 6.48
N THR A 420 1.02 -13.68 5.67
CA THR A 420 0.83 -15.13 5.51
C THR A 420 2.15 -15.89 5.58
N GLU A 421 2.10 -17.19 5.30
CA GLU A 421 3.32 -17.97 5.10
C GLU A 421 4.17 -17.44 3.92
N LYS A 422 3.54 -16.84 2.90
CA LYS A 422 4.24 -16.38 1.68
C LYS A 422 4.52 -14.87 1.67
N TRP A 423 3.70 -14.07 2.35
CA TRP A 423 3.74 -12.61 2.30
C TRP A 423 4.04 -12.02 3.68
N GLY A 424 5.02 -11.13 3.76
CA GLY A 424 5.57 -10.61 5.02
C GLY A 424 4.92 -9.32 5.53
N SER A 425 3.99 -8.74 4.79
CA SER A 425 3.21 -7.55 5.18
C SER A 425 1.73 -7.84 4.98
N ASP A 426 0.87 -7.03 5.60
CA ASP A 426 -0.55 -6.98 5.28
C ASP A 426 -0.85 -6.22 3.98
N HIS A 427 0.15 -5.51 3.44
CA HIS A 427 0.16 -4.93 2.11
C HIS A 427 0.90 -5.82 1.10
N LEU A 428 0.59 -5.65 -0.18
CA LEU A 428 1.33 -6.16 -1.32
C LEU A 428 2.14 -5.01 -1.91
N ALA A 429 3.45 -5.20 -2.09
CA ALA A 429 4.27 -4.19 -2.75
C ALA A 429 3.73 -3.87 -4.15
N ILE A 430 3.58 -2.61 -4.53
CA ILE A 430 3.25 -2.24 -5.92
C ILE A 430 4.51 -1.78 -6.63
N ALA A 431 4.61 -2.03 -7.93
CA ALA A 431 5.83 -1.74 -8.68
C ALA A 431 5.53 -1.34 -10.12
N CYS A 432 6.28 -0.37 -10.62
CA CYS A 432 6.18 0.12 -11.98
C CYS A 432 7.58 0.38 -12.57
N GLU A 433 7.82 -0.06 -13.81
CA GLU A 433 8.92 0.45 -14.62
C GLU A 433 8.40 1.68 -15.38
N LEU A 434 8.90 2.86 -15.03
CA LEU A 434 8.61 4.13 -15.71
C LEU A 434 9.72 4.44 -16.71
N GLY A 435 9.36 4.87 -17.92
CA GLY A 435 10.30 5.33 -18.93
C GLY A 435 10.22 6.84 -19.11
N PHE A 436 11.36 7.49 -19.30
CA PHE A 436 11.41 8.91 -19.62
C PHE A 436 11.04 9.12 -21.09
N VAL A 437 10.02 9.93 -21.34
CA VAL A 437 9.72 10.42 -22.69
C VAL A 437 10.43 11.76 -22.88
N SER A 438 11.15 11.90 -23.99
CA SER A 438 11.66 13.23 -24.37
C SER A 438 10.48 14.02 -24.90
N GLU A 439 10.30 15.26 -24.43
CA GLU A 439 9.40 16.19 -25.11
C GLU A 439 9.89 16.30 -26.56
N ARG A 440 8.98 16.04 -27.52
CA ARG A 440 9.25 16.18 -28.95
C ARG A 440 9.27 17.64 -29.35
#